data_AF-A0A1Y2I7R4-F1
#
_entry.id   AF-A0A1Y2I7R4-F1
#
_cell.length_a   1.000
_cell.length_b   1.000
_cell.length_c   1.000
_cell.angle_alpha   90.00
_cell.angle_beta   90.00
_cell.angle_gamma   90.00
#
_symmetry.space_group_name_H-M   'P 1'
#
loop_
_entity.id
_entity.type
_entity.pdbx_description
1 polymer ?
#
loop_
_entity_poly.entity_id
_entity_poly.type
_entity_poly.pdbx_seq_one_letter_code
_entity_poly.pdbx_strand_id
1 'polypeptide(L)'
;MPQPRRNWGQHFDNPLIAEQLNYDTVHEQALATQQIPQLNRDQRNAFERIVTSVQSNAGDIFFVNGPGGTGKTFLYKTVCHKLRAEGMIILCVASSGIASLLLPGGRTAHSRFKIPVENLHNESTCNISKE
;
A
#
# COMPACT_ATOMS: atom_id res chain seq x y z
N MET A 1 13.96 -11.65 13.06
CA MET A 1 13.83 -10.66 11.98
C MET A 1 15.14 -9.89 11.87
N PRO A 2 15.68 -9.63 10.67
CA PRO A 2 16.86 -8.78 10.55
C PRO A 2 16.52 -7.37 11.03
N GLN A 3 17.41 -6.79 11.85
CA GLN A 3 17.26 -5.43 12.34
C GLN A 3 17.69 -4.42 11.26
N PRO A 4 17.04 -3.25 11.16
CA PRO A 4 17.40 -2.24 10.18
C PRO A 4 18.84 -1.74 10.42
N ARG A 5 19.70 -1.90 9.40
CA ARG A 5 21.14 -1.56 9.44
C ARG A 5 21.45 -0.04 9.36
N ARG A 6 20.44 0.84 9.33
CA ARG A 6 20.62 2.30 9.19
C ARG A 6 19.97 3.07 10.34
N ASN A 7 20.65 4.13 10.78
CA ASN A 7 20.18 5.04 11.82
C ASN A 7 19.25 6.10 11.19
N TRP A 8 17.96 5.79 11.13
CA TRP A 8 16.94 6.64 10.50
C TRP A 8 16.76 8.01 11.18
N GLY A 9 17.31 8.22 12.37
CA GLY A 9 17.26 9.48 13.11
C GLY A 9 18.19 10.60 12.58
N GLN A 10 19.00 10.35 11.55
CA GLN A 10 19.94 11.35 10.99
C GLN A 10 19.45 12.05 9.71
N HIS A 11 18.29 11.70 9.17
CA HIS A 11 17.69 12.41 8.03
C HIS A 11 16.68 13.43 8.52
N PHE A 12 16.99 14.72 8.36
CA PHE A 12 16.14 15.85 8.80
C PHE A 12 14.77 15.92 8.09
N ASP A 13 14.58 15.18 6.99
CA ASP A 13 13.27 14.94 6.36
C ASP A 13 13.14 13.46 5.98
N ASN A 14 12.12 12.78 6.49
CA ASN A 14 11.83 11.39 6.11
C ASN A 14 11.20 11.39 4.69
N PRO A 15 11.90 10.88 3.66
CA PRO A 15 11.42 10.97 2.27
C PRO A 15 10.13 10.20 2.04
N LEU A 16 9.83 9.18 2.85
CA LEU A 16 8.55 8.46 2.78
C LEU A 16 7.40 9.33 3.25
N ILE A 17 7.62 10.12 4.31
CA ILE A 17 6.62 11.05 4.84
C ILE A 17 6.43 12.19 3.84
N ALA A 18 7.52 12.79 3.34
CA ALA A 18 7.47 13.87 2.37
C ALA A 18 6.73 13.46 1.07
N GLU A 19 7.00 12.28 0.54
CA GLU A 19 6.29 11.74 -0.64
C GLU A 19 4.78 11.59 -0.37
N GLN A 20 4.38 11.19 0.84
CA GLN A 20 2.96 11.04 1.18
C GLN A 20 2.25 12.37 1.46
N LEU A 21 2.95 13.37 2.01
CA LEU A 21 2.37 14.69 2.25
C LEU A 21 2.23 15.53 0.97
N ASN A 22 2.88 15.13 -0.12
CA ASN A 22 2.83 15.82 -1.40
C ASN A 22 1.62 15.41 -2.28
N TYR A 23 0.77 14.49 -1.83
CA TYR A 23 -0.47 14.16 -2.54
C TYR A 23 -1.47 15.32 -2.44
N ASP A 24 -2.16 15.62 -3.55
CA ASP A 24 -3.23 16.60 -3.59
C ASP A 24 -4.49 16.04 -2.93
N THR A 25 -4.79 16.51 -1.73
CA THR A 25 -5.93 16.06 -0.93
C THR A 25 -7.27 16.32 -1.61
N VAL A 26 -7.39 17.36 -2.44
CA VAL A 26 -8.62 17.68 -3.18
C VAL A 26 -8.84 16.66 -4.30
N HIS A 27 -7.77 16.33 -5.03
CA HIS A 27 -7.82 15.28 -6.05
C HIS A 27 -8.15 13.91 -5.45
N GLU A 28 -7.49 13.54 -4.34
CA GLU A 28 -7.74 12.30 -3.63
C GLU A 28 -9.19 12.24 -3.09
N GLN A 29 -9.73 13.35 -2.58
CA GLN A 29 -11.12 13.45 -2.14
C GLN A 29 -12.09 13.24 -3.29
N ALA A 30 -11.82 13.82 -4.47
CA ALA A 30 -12.67 13.63 -5.65
C ALA A 30 -12.72 12.15 -6.08
N LEU A 31 -11.57 11.47 -6.10
CA LEU A 31 -11.50 10.03 -6.39
C LEU A 31 -12.24 9.19 -5.34
N ALA A 32 -12.07 9.50 -4.05
CA ALA A 32 -12.77 8.81 -2.98
C ALA A 32 -14.30 8.97 -3.10
N THR A 33 -14.78 10.20 -3.32
CA THR A 33 -16.21 10.50 -3.52
C THR A 33 -16.78 9.74 -4.71
N GLN A 34 -16.02 9.56 -5.79
CA GLN A 34 -16.44 8.78 -6.95
C GLN A 34 -16.48 7.27 -6.67
N GLN A 35 -15.50 6.74 -5.95
CA GLN A 35 -15.28 5.30 -5.81
C GLN A 35 -16.08 4.65 -4.67
N ILE A 36 -16.26 5.34 -3.53
CA ILE A 36 -16.97 4.81 -2.36
C ILE A 36 -18.40 4.32 -2.70
N PRO A 37 -19.21 5.06 -3.49
CA PRO A 37 -20.53 4.60 -3.88
C PRO A 37 -20.53 3.31 -4.72
N GLN A 38 -19.44 3.03 -5.43
CA GLN A 38 -19.31 1.88 -6.33
C GLN A 38 -18.87 0.59 -5.62
N LEU A 39 -18.52 0.67 -4.33
CA LEU A 39 -18.16 -0.52 -3.55
C LEU A 39 -19.37 -1.44 -3.43
N ASN A 40 -19.17 -2.72 -3.75
CA ASN A 40 -20.16 -3.75 -3.43
C ASN A 40 -20.28 -3.94 -1.90
N ARG A 41 -21.27 -4.72 -1.47
CA ARG A 41 -21.58 -4.89 -0.04
C ARG A 41 -20.37 -5.35 0.80
N ASP A 42 -19.65 -6.35 0.34
CA ASP A 42 -18.56 -6.95 1.11
C ASP A 42 -17.31 -6.05 1.10
N GLN A 43 -17.04 -5.39 -0.03
CA GLN A 43 -16.00 -4.36 -0.12
C GLN A 43 -16.31 -3.17 0.79
N ARG A 44 -17.58 -2.72 0.83
CA ARG A 44 -18.01 -1.63 1.70
C ARG A 44 -17.83 -1.98 3.17
N ASN A 45 -18.20 -3.20 3.58
CA ASN A 45 -17.98 -3.67 4.94
C ASN A 45 -16.48 -3.66 5.30
N ALA A 46 -15.61 -4.16 4.42
CA ALA A 46 -14.18 -4.13 4.64
C ALA A 46 -13.63 -2.69 4.69
N PHE A 47 -14.07 -1.82 3.79
CA PHE A 47 -13.70 -0.40 3.75
C PHE A 47 -14.04 0.30 5.07
N GLU A 48 -15.28 0.17 5.54
CA GLU A 48 -15.75 0.79 6.78
C GLU A 48 -14.95 0.33 7.99
N ARG A 49 -14.67 -0.98 8.10
CA ARG A 49 -13.86 -1.53 9.20
C ARG A 49 -12.43 -1.01 9.19
N ILE A 50 -11.79 -0.96 8.02
CA ILE A 50 -10.41 -0.48 7.88
C ILE A 50 -10.33 1.01 8.20
N VAL A 51 -11.19 1.84 7.60
CA VAL A 51 -11.19 3.29 7.81
C VAL A 51 -11.50 3.63 9.27
N THR A 52 -12.49 2.95 9.87
CA THR A 52 -12.83 3.16 11.28
C THR A 52 -11.65 2.84 12.20
N SER A 53 -10.95 1.73 11.98
CA SER A 53 -9.76 1.36 12.77
C SER A 53 -8.64 2.39 12.68
N VAL A 54 -8.41 2.95 11.50
CA VAL A 54 -7.43 4.02 11.30
C VAL A 54 -7.85 5.30 12.03
N GLN A 55 -9.11 5.71 11.89
CA GLN A 55 -9.63 6.94 12.50
C GLN A 55 -9.72 6.86 14.03
N SER A 56 -9.95 5.67 14.58
CA SER A 56 -9.92 5.42 16.02
C SER A 56 -8.52 5.14 16.57
N ASN A 57 -7.50 5.09 15.70
CA ASN A 57 -6.13 4.72 16.03
C ASN A 57 -6.04 3.37 16.76
N ALA A 58 -6.88 2.40 16.39
CA ALA A 58 -6.97 1.10 17.04
C ALA A 58 -5.76 0.19 16.73
N GLY A 59 -5.09 0.41 15.59
CA GLY A 59 -3.91 -0.37 15.19
C GLY A 59 -4.22 -1.79 14.72
N ASP A 60 -5.42 -2.03 14.19
CA ASP A 60 -5.83 -3.36 13.75
C ASP A 60 -5.11 -3.82 12.48
N ILE A 61 -5.02 -5.14 12.31
CA ILE A 61 -4.45 -5.79 11.13
C ILE A 61 -5.56 -6.57 10.42
N PHE A 62 -5.72 -6.32 9.13
CA PHE A 62 -6.75 -6.94 8.30
C PHE A 62 -6.16 -7.80 7.20
N PHE A 63 -6.78 -8.95 6.95
CA PHE A 63 -6.53 -9.78 5.76
C PHE A 63 -7.80 -9.85 4.92
N VAL A 64 -7.81 -9.18 3.77
CA VAL A 64 -8.95 -9.19 2.85
C VAL A 64 -8.75 -10.31 1.83
N ASN A 65 -9.54 -11.37 1.96
CA ASN A 65 -9.53 -12.50 1.05
C ASN A 65 -10.69 -12.44 0.05
N GLY A 66 -10.47 -12.96 -1.15
CA GLY A 66 -11.51 -13.13 -2.15
C GLY A 66 -10.96 -13.74 -3.44
N PRO A 67 -11.76 -14.46 -4.23
CA PRO A 67 -11.35 -14.98 -5.53
C PRO A 67 -10.78 -13.93 -6.50
N GLY A 68 -10.16 -14.39 -7.58
CA GLY A 68 -9.79 -13.52 -8.70
C GLY A 68 -11.00 -12.73 -9.22
N GLY A 69 -10.80 -11.48 -9.65
CA GLY A 69 -11.86 -10.64 -10.21
C GLY A 69 -12.81 -9.97 -9.19
N THR A 70 -12.68 -10.22 -7.89
CA THR A 70 -13.55 -9.63 -6.84
C THR A 70 -13.29 -8.15 -6.52
N GLY A 71 -12.42 -7.47 -7.26
CA GLY A 71 -12.16 -6.05 -7.08
C GLY A 71 -11.38 -5.67 -5.80
N LYS A 72 -10.61 -6.58 -5.20
CA LYS A 72 -9.75 -6.25 -4.02
C LYS A 72 -8.86 -5.02 -4.25
N THR A 73 -8.26 -4.93 -5.43
CA THR A 73 -7.45 -3.77 -5.82
C THR A 73 -8.27 -2.48 -5.85
N PHE A 74 -9.53 -2.54 -6.28
CA PHE A 74 -10.43 -1.39 -6.26
C PHE A 74 -10.69 -0.95 -4.81
N LEU A 75 -11.01 -1.88 -3.91
CA LEU A 75 -11.13 -1.60 -2.49
C LEU A 75 -9.86 -0.93 -1.91
N TYR A 76 -8.68 -1.47 -2.18
CA TYR A 76 -7.42 -0.90 -1.68
C TYR A 76 -7.18 0.52 -2.19
N LYS A 77 -7.47 0.79 -3.47
CA LYS A 77 -7.43 2.16 -4.02
C LYS A 77 -8.38 3.09 -3.27
N THR A 78 -9.63 2.68 -3.08
CA THR A 78 -10.64 3.49 -2.40
C THR A 78 -10.23 3.84 -0.97
N VAL A 79 -9.67 2.88 -0.22
CA VAL A 79 -9.12 3.13 1.12
C VAL A 79 -7.98 4.16 1.05
N CYS A 80 -7.04 4.00 0.12
CA CYS A 80 -5.92 4.92 -0.03
C CYS A 80 -6.40 6.35 -0.32
N HIS A 81 -7.29 6.52 -1.30
CA HIS A 81 -7.82 7.83 -1.66
C HIS A 81 -8.58 8.48 -0.50
N LYS A 82 -9.41 7.70 0.21
CA LYS A 82 -10.14 8.22 1.37
C LYS A 82 -9.21 8.74 2.46
N LEU A 83 -8.20 7.97 2.84
CA LEU A 83 -7.30 8.32 3.94
C LEU A 83 -6.31 9.43 3.53
N ARG A 84 -5.83 9.44 2.28
CA ARG A 84 -5.00 10.53 1.77
C ARG A 84 -5.75 11.85 1.66
N ALA A 85 -7.02 11.82 1.30
CA ALA A 85 -7.88 13.00 1.33
C ALA A 85 -7.97 13.63 2.74
N GLU A 86 -7.83 12.81 3.80
CA GLU A 86 -7.77 13.25 5.20
C GLU A 86 -6.36 13.66 5.64
N GLY A 87 -5.38 13.69 4.72
CA GLY A 87 -3.98 14.03 5.01
C GLY A 87 -3.18 12.90 5.68
N MET A 88 -3.71 11.67 5.69
CA MET A 88 -3.05 10.52 6.32
C MET A 88 -1.93 9.95 5.42
N ILE A 89 -0.90 9.42 6.07
CA ILE A 89 0.27 8.81 5.39
C ILE A 89 -0.03 7.34 5.08
N ILE A 90 -0.05 6.98 3.79
CA ILE A 90 -0.38 5.61 3.33
C ILE A 90 0.73 5.04 2.45
N LEU A 91 1.35 3.94 2.88
CA LEU A 91 2.39 3.26 2.10
C LEU A 91 1.82 2.06 1.34
N CYS A 92 1.50 2.26 0.06
CA CYS A 92 1.10 1.19 -0.84
C CYS A 92 2.28 0.27 -1.19
N VAL A 93 2.17 -1.01 -0.85
CA VAL A 93 3.20 -2.01 -1.08
C VAL A 93 2.64 -3.26 -1.74
N ALA A 94 3.38 -3.82 -2.70
CA ALA A 94 3.07 -5.10 -3.32
C ALA A 94 4.31 -6.02 -3.37
N SER A 95 4.12 -7.31 -3.64
CA SER A 95 5.21 -8.27 -3.79
C SER A 95 5.92 -8.15 -5.14
N SER A 96 5.16 -7.97 -6.23
CA SER A 96 5.68 -7.84 -7.59
C SER A 96 5.59 -6.42 -8.14
N GLY A 97 6.46 -6.11 -9.11
CA GLY A 97 6.45 -4.81 -9.80
C GLY A 97 5.11 -4.53 -10.48
N ILE A 98 4.57 -5.50 -11.21
CA ILE A 98 3.28 -5.38 -11.91
C ILE A 98 2.13 -5.12 -10.93
N ALA A 99 2.09 -5.81 -9.79
CA ALA A 99 1.06 -5.57 -8.79
C ALA A 99 1.18 -4.17 -8.16
N SER A 100 2.41 -3.66 -7.98
CA SER A 100 2.61 -2.31 -7.42
C SER A 100 2.09 -1.20 -8.33
N LEU A 101 2.13 -1.37 -9.66
CA LEU A 101 1.58 -0.40 -10.62
C LEU A 101 0.06 -0.24 -10.48
N LEU A 102 -0.61 -1.23 -9.93
CA LEU A 102 -2.05 -1.18 -9.71
C LEU A 102 -2.43 -0.38 -8.47
N LEU A 103 -1.49 0.05 -7.63
CA LEU A 103 -1.76 0.81 -6.41
C LEU A 103 -1.25 2.27 -6.56
N PRO A 104 -1.96 3.26 -5.99
CA PRO A 104 -1.56 4.66 -6.10
C PRO A 104 -0.22 4.92 -5.38
N GLY A 105 0.83 5.25 -6.15
CA GLY A 105 2.19 5.35 -5.62
C GLY A 105 2.76 4.02 -5.10
N GLY A 106 2.23 2.89 -5.61
CA GLY A 106 2.66 1.57 -5.20
C GLY A 106 4.13 1.32 -5.51
N ARG A 107 4.81 0.63 -4.59
CA ARG A 107 6.17 0.12 -4.78
C ARG A 107 6.26 -1.33 -4.32
N THR A 108 7.27 -2.06 -4.78
CA THR A 108 7.53 -3.39 -4.22
C THR A 108 8.01 -3.29 -2.78
N ALA A 109 7.75 -4.30 -1.94
CA ALA A 109 8.26 -4.33 -0.57
C ALA A 109 9.78 -4.14 -0.51
N HIS A 110 10.51 -4.79 -1.43
CA HIS A 110 11.95 -4.63 -1.61
C HIS A 110 12.36 -3.18 -1.84
N SER A 111 11.72 -2.48 -2.78
CA SER A 111 12.09 -1.11 -3.11
C SER A 111 11.62 -0.08 -2.08
N ARG A 112 10.45 -0.30 -1.45
CA ARG A 112 9.86 0.59 -0.43
C ARG A 112 10.62 0.52 0.89
N PHE A 113 10.90 -0.68 1.38
CA PHE A 113 11.55 -0.89 2.68
C PHE A 113 13.05 -1.20 2.58
N LYS A 114 13.62 -1.15 1.37
CA LYS A 114 15.04 -1.45 1.09
C LYS A 114 15.45 -2.83 1.60
N ILE A 115 14.56 -3.81 1.43
CA ILE A 115 14.85 -5.21 1.78
C ILE A 115 15.89 -5.72 0.78
N PRO A 116 17.10 -6.10 1.25
CA PRO A 116 18.13 -6.61 0.37
C PRO A 116 17.71 -7.99 -0.16
N VAL A 117 18.05 -8.27 -1.42
CA VAL A 117 18.09 -9.64 -1.92
C VAL A 117 19.50 -10.13 -1.60
N GLU A 118 19.62 -10.93 -0.54
CA GLU A 118 20.92 -11.39 -0.05
C GLU A 118 21.56 -12.39 -1.02
N ASN A 119 22.90 -12.40 -1.05
CA ASN A 119 23.71 -13.41 -1.75
C ASN A 119 23.49 -13.51 -3.27
N LEU A 120 23.06 -12.43 -3.93
CA LEU A 120 23.11 -12.32 -5.39
C LEU A 120 24.57 -12.27 -5.88
N HIS A 121 24.93 -13.18 -6.77
CA HIS A 121 26.17 -13.18 -7.54
C HIS A 121 25.85 -13.25 -9.05
N ASN A 122 26.84 -13.04 -9.91
CA ASN A 122 26.63 -12.98 -11.36
C ASN A 122 26.08 -14.28 -11.98
N GLU A 123 26.13 -15.40 -11.26
CA GLU A 123 25.59 -16.70 -11.69
C GLU A 123 24.25 -17.02 -11.02
N SER A 124 23.70 -16.12 -10.20
CA SER A 124 22.39 -16.32 -9.60
C SER A 124 21.32 -16.33 -10.68
N THR A 125 20.61 -17.45 -10.78
CA THR A 125 19.49 -17.65 -11.71
C THR A 125 18.23 -18.03 -10.95
N CYS A 126 17.06 -17.74 -11.54
CA CYS A 126 15.77 -18.18 -11.02
C CYS A 126 15.15 -19.12 -12.06
N ASN A 127 15.14 -20.42 -11.76
CA ASN A 127 14.53 -21.41 -12.65
C ASN A 127 13.02 -21.39 -12.46
N ILE A 128 12.28 -21.11 -13.53
CA ILE A 128 10.83 -21.22 -13.58
C ILE A 128 10.50 -22.51 -14.32
N SER A 129 10.20 -23.56 -13.57
CA SER A 129 9.68 -24.81 -14.12
C SER A 129 8.33 -24.53 -14.80
N LYS A 130 8.13 -25.08 -16.01
CA LYS A 130 6.77 -25.22 -16.54
C LYS A 130 6.17 -26.46 -15.90
N GLU A 131 5.13 -26.28 -15.10
CA GLU A 131 4.20 -27.37 -14.76
C GLU A 131 3.29 -27.67 -15.95
#